data_AF-A0A4Z1HI96-F1
#
_entry.id   AF-A0A4Z1HI96-F1
#
_cell.length_a   1.000
_cell.length_b   1.000
_cell.length_c   1.000
_cell.angle_alpha   90.00
_cell.angle_beta   90.00
_cell.angle_gamma   90.00
#
_symmetry.space_group_name_H-M   'P 1'
#
loop_
_entity.id
_entity.type
_entity.pdbx_description
1 polymer ?
#
loop_
_entity_poly.entity_id
_entity_poly.type
_entity_poly.pdbx_seq_one_letter_code
_entity_poly.pdbx_strand_id
1 'polypeptide(L)'
;MSIPDTSLRILRLLPVITSTAVLMFAVDEHIFLGTWMTPTYRARANVHLPSWFQLWGRRGRWVILLGYPGTCVLGVLNLLVARPQLKVAGAEKWYAMGLLFSVAHVAIFGKRALKLLAEIKGDVPEGNSTFSMAA
;
A
#
# COMPACT_ATOMS: atom_id res chain seq x y z
N MET A 1 18.84 -29.81 -6.40
CA MET A 1 18.52 -28.40 -6.76
C MET A 1 19.50 -27.51 -6.01
N SER A 2 20.16 -26.57 -6.69
CA SER A 2 21.24 -25.79 -6.07
C SER A 2 20.67 -24.65 -5.21
N ILE A 3 21.44 -24.17 -4.23
CA ILE A 3 21.08 -22.99 -3.42
C ILE A 3 20.77 -21.75 -4.29
N PRO A 4 21.55 -21.45 -5.36
CA PRO A 4 21.21 -20.40 -6.32
C PRO A 4 19.84 -20.57 -6.97
N ASP A 5 19.48 -21.80 -7.39
CA ASP A 5 18.18 -22.06 -8.02
C ASP A 5 17.02 -21.80 -7.06
N THR A 6 17.16 -22.24 -5.80
CA THR A 6 16.15 -22.00 -4.76
C THR A 6 15.99 -20.51 -4.48
N SER A 7 17.10 -19.80 -4.32
CA SER A 7 17.12 -18.36 -4.04
C SER A 7 16.43 -17.57 -5.16
N LEU A 8 16.67 -17.95 -6.41
CA LEU A 8 16.08 -17.30 -7.57
C LEU A 8 14.59 -17.59 -7.71
N ARG A 9 14.12 -18.79 -7.33
CA ARG A 9 12.67 -19.07 -7.26
C ARG A 9 11.98 -18.26 -6.16
N ILE A 10 12.60 -18.13 -4.99
CA ILE A 10 12.10 -17.30 -3.91
C ILE A 10 11.99 -15.84 -4.37
N LEU A 11 13.06 -15.31 -4.97
CA LEU A 11 13.09 -13.94 -5.49
C LEU A 11 11.91 -13.66 -6.44
N ARG A 12 11.53 -14.62 -7.28
CA ARG A 12 10.40 -14.49 -8.21
C ARG A 12 9.02 -14.48 -7.54
N LEU A 13 8.88 -15.15 -6.40
CA LEU A 13 7.62 -15.18 -5.66
C LEU A 13 7.42 -13.94 -4.79
N LEU A 14 8.52 -13.35 -4.32
CA LEU A 14 8.49 -12.23 -3.37
C LEU A 14 7.64 -11.04 -3.84
N PRO A 15 7.74 -10.53 -5.10
CA PRO A 15 6.90 -9.43 -5.55
C PRO A 15 5.39 -9.70 -5.43
N VAL A 16 4.96 -10.93 -5.73
CA VAL A 16 3.54 -11.32 -5.65
C VAL A 16 3.11 -11.40 -4.19
N ILE A 17 3.94 -11.94 -3.31
CA ILE A 17 3.64 -12.03 -1.87
C ILE A 17 3.52 -10.62 -1.27
N THR A 18 4.48 -9.74 -1.56
CA THR A 18 4.48 -8.38 -1.01
C THR A 18 3.36 -7.54 -1.61
N SER A 19 3.11 -7.63 -2.91
CA SER A 19 1.99 -6.90 -3.54
C SER A 19 0.64 -7.37 -3.01
N THR A 20 0.49 -8.67 -2.74
CA THR A 20 -0.75 -9.23 -2.15
C THR A 20 -0.95 -8.72 -0.73
N ALA A 21 0.10 -8.68 0.09
CA ALA A 21 0.02 -8.13 1.45
C ALA A 21 -0.37 -6.64 1.44
N VAL A 22 0.22 -5.85 0.54
CA VAL A 22 -0.13 -4.43 0.36
C VAL A 22 -1.56 -4.26 -0.14
N LEU A 23 -2.00 -5.08 -1.10
CA LEU A 23 -3.37 -5.05 -1.60
C LEU A 23 -4.38 -5.40 -0.51
N MET A 24 -4.11 -6.42 0.30
CA MET A 24 -4.97 -6.78 1.42
C MET A 24 -5.06 -5.66 2.45
N PHE A 25 -3.96 -4.95 2.72
CA PHE A 25 -3.98 -3.78 3.59
C PHE A 25 -4.85 -2.65 3.01
N ALA A 26 -4.76 -2.38 1.70
CA ALA A 26 -5.62 -1.38 1.06
C ALA A 26 -7.11 -1.77 1.07
N VAL A 27 -7.43 -3.07 0.93
CA VAL A 27 -8.81 -3.58 1.06
C VAL A 27 -9.33 -3.40 2.48
N ASP A 28 -8.50 -3.72 3.48
CA ASP A 28 -8.80 -3.50 4.89
C ASP A 28 -9.13 -2.02 5.17
N GLU A 29 -8.25 -1.11 4.75
CA GLU A 29 -8.46 0.33 4.85
C GLU A 29 -9.76 0.77 4.17
N HIS A 30 -10.04 0.27 2.96
CA HIS A 30 -11.25 0.62 2.23
C HIS A 30 -12.52 0.20 2.99
N ILE A 31 -12.55 -1.01 3.55
CA ILE A 31 -13.69 -1.53 4.31
C ILE A 31 -13.84 -0.73 5.62
N PHE A 32 -12.78 -0.64 6.42
CA PHE A 32 -12.86 0.02 7.73
C PHE A 32 -13.13 1.53 7.60
N LEU A 33 -12.40 2.24 6.76
CA LEU A 33 -12.61 3.69 6.58
C LEU A 33 -13.94 3.99 5.87
N GLY A 34 -14.35 3.15 4.92
CA GLY A 34 -15.64 3.26 4.27
C GLY A 34 -16.81 3.14 5.25
N THR A 35 -16.72 2.26 6.25
CA THR A 35 -17.78 2.14 7.26
C THR A 35 -17.92 3.39 8.13
N TRP A 36 -16.82 4.06 8.48
CA TRP A 36 -16.84 5.35 9.20
C TRP A 36 -17.57 6.47 8.45
N MET A 37 -17.66 6.36 7.11
CA MET A 37 -18.31 7.35 6.26
C MET A 37 -19.84 7.23 6.19
N THR A 38 -20.40 6.16 6.74
CA THR A 38 -21.85 5.93 6.80
C THR A 38 -22.55 7.10 7.51
N PRO A 39 -23.64 7.68 6.95
CA PRO A 39 -24.32 8.83 7.55
C PRO A 39 -24.69 8.65 9.02
N THR A 40 -25.13 7.44 9.39
CA THR A 40 -25.50 7.06 10.76
C THR A 40 -24.36 7.22 11.77
N TYR A 41 -23.10 7.09 11.33
CA TYR A 41 -21.94 7.16 12.20
C TYR A 41 -21.21 8.50 12.17
N ARG A 42 -21.52 9.42 11.24
CA ARG A 42 -20.73 10.64 11.00
C ARG A 42 -20.42 11.47 12.26
N ALA A 43 -21.43 11.70 13.11
CA ALA A 43 -21.22 12.47 14.35
C ALA A 43 -20.20 11.78 15.29
N ARG A 44 -20.30 10.44 15.45
CA ARG A 44 -19.36 9.66 16.26
C ARG A 44 -18.00 9.54 15.59
N ALA A 45 -17.99 9.35 14.27
CA ALA A 45 -16.79 9.27 13.46
C ALA A 45 -15.98 10.55 13.63
N ASN A 46 -16.60 11.72 13.46
CA ASN A 46 -15.96 13.02 13.63
C ASN A 46 -15.30 13.24 14.99
N VAL A 47 -15.93 12.75 16.07
CA VAL A 47 -15.38 12.85 17.43
C VAL A 47 -14.20 11.89 17.66
N HIS A 48 -14.27 10.67 17.10
CA HIS A 48 -13.32 9.61 17.44
C HIS A 48 -12.22 9.38 16.40
N LEU A 49 -12.41 9.80 15.15
CA LEU A 49 -11.46 9.54 14.07
C LEU A 49 -10.05 10.06 14.35
N PRO A 50 -9.85 11.30 14.84
CA PRO A 50 -8.51 11.83 15.06
C PRO A 50 -7.69 10.97 16.01
N SER A 51 -8.26 10.65 17.17
CA SER A 51 -7.60 9.81 18.19
C SER A 51 -7.43 8.36 17.71
N TRP A 52 -8.40 7.83 16.98
CA TRP A 52 -8.29 6.51 16.35
C TRP A 52 -7.14 6.46 15.32
N PHE A 53 -7.02 7.46 14.44
CA PHE A 53 -5.96 7.54 13.43
C PHE A 53 -4.57 7.69 14.04
N GLN A 54 -4.44 8.38 15.18
CA GLN A 54 -3.17 8.44 15.92
C GLN A 54 -2.70 7.04 16.36
N LEU A 55 -3.63 6.20 16.83
CA LEU A 55 -3.32 4.84 17.30
C LEU A 55 -3.12 3.87 16.13
N TRP A 56 -4.05 3.87 15.18
CA TRP A 56 -4.00 3.00 14.00
C TRP A 56 -2.81 3.35 13.11
N GLY A 57 -2.59 4.63 12.80
CA GLY A 57 -1.49 5.06 11.92
C GLY A 57 -0.11 4.68 12.47
N ARG A 58 0.06 4.66 13.79
CA ARG A 58 1.31 4.17 14.42
C ARG A 58 1.56 2.67 14.18
N ARG A 59 0.49 1.87 14.13
CA ARG A 59 0.57 0.41 13.90
C ARG A 59 0.66 0.08 12.42
N GLY A 60 -0.18 0.70 11.59
CA GLY A 60 -0.29 0.45 10.15
C GLY A 60 0.88 0.97 9.31
N ARG A 61 1.62 1.99 9.78
CA ARG A 61 2.70 2.62 9.00
C ARG A 61 3.77 1.66 8.50
N TRP A 62 4.03 0.56 9.20
CA TRP A 62 5.08 -0.38 8.82
C TRP A 62 4.75 -1.14 7.54
N VAL A 63 3.47 -1.47 7.33
CA VAL A 63 3.01 -2.10 6.08
C VAL A 63 3.22 -1.16 4.91
N ILE A 64 2.94 0.13 5.08
CA ILE A 64 3.14 1.14 4.04
C ILE A 64 4.64 1.36 3.77
N LEU A 65 5.43 1.58 4.85
CA LEU A 65 6.86 1.90 4.75
C LEU A 65 7.71 0.75 4.24
N LEU A 66 7.33 -0.50 4.49
CA LEU A 66 8.07 -1.68 4.05
C LEU A 66 7.45 -2.32 2.81
N GLY A 67 6.12 -2.40 2.74
CA GLY A 67 5.41 -3.11 1.68
C GLY A 67 5.54 -2.45 0.32
N TYR A 68 5.29 -1.14 0.21
CA TYR A 68 5.39 -0.44 -1.08
C TYR A 68 6.84 -0.38 -1.60
N PRO A 69 7.84 0.07 -0.84
CA PRO A 69 9.23 0.05 -1.30
C PRO A 69 9.73 -1.37 -1.55
N GLY A 70 9.37 -2.32 -0.68
CA GLY A 70 9.72 -3.74 -0.84
C GLY A 70 9.22 -4.31 -2.16
N THR A 71 7.94 -4.08 -2.48
CA THR A 71 7.34 -4.54 -3.75
C THR A 71 8.05 -3.94 -4.97
N CYS A 72 8.36 -2.64 -4.94
CA CYS A 72 9.12 -2.00 -6.02
C CYS A 72 10.54 -2.57 -6.15
N VAL A 73 11.28 -2.68 -5.04
CA VAL A 73 12.66 -3.21 -5.03
C VAL A 73 12.70 -4.64 -5.54
N LEU A 74 11.80 -5.50 -5.08
CA LEU A 74 11.73 -6.90 -5.51
C LEU A 74 11.34 -7.02 -6.99
N GLY A 75 10.44 -6.15 -7.48
CA GLY A 75 10.13 -6.06 -8.91
C GLY A 75 11.33 -5.67 -9.76
N VAL A 76 12.07 -4.63 -9.34
CA VAL A 76 13.32 -4.20 -10.01
C VAL A 76 14.37 -5.31 -9.99
N LEU A 77 14.61 -5.95 -8.84
CA LEU A 77 15.59 -7.03 -8.71
C LEU A 77 15.31 -8.19 -9.66
N ASN A 78 14.04 -8.58 -9.84
CA ASN A 78 13.67 -9.62 -10.80
C ASN A 78 13.96 -9.21 -12.25
N LEU A 79 13.70 -7.94 -12.60
CA LEU A 79 13.98 -7.40 -13.93
C LEU A 79 15.49 -7.22 -14.20
N LEU A 80 16.32 -7.11 -13.16
CA LEU A 80 17.78 -7.02 -13.30
C LEU A 80 18.45 -8.40 -13.33
N VAL A 81 18.07 -9.29 -12.40
CA VAL A 81 18.78 -10.58 -12.16
C VAL A 81 18.22 -11.72 -13.00
N ALA A 82 16.91 -11.76 -13.23
CA ALA A 82 16.24 -12.89 -13.89
C ALA A 82 15.69 -12.57 -15.29
N ARG A 83 16.09 -11.43 -15.87
CA ARG A 83 15.52 -10.90 -17.13
C ARG A 83 15.53 -11.90 -18.29
N PRO A 84 16.64 -12.60 -18.61
CA PRO A 84 16.65 -13.55 -19.73
C PRO A 84 15.65 -14.68 -19.54
N GLN A 85 15.55 -15.22 -18.33
CA GLN A 85 14.62 -16.30 -18.01
C GLN A 85 13.17 -15.81 -18.00
N LEU A 86 12.92 -14.58 -17.55
CA LEU A 86 11.61 -13.94 -17.62
C LEU A 86 11.17 -13.72 -19.07
N LYS A 87 12.09 -13.39 -19.97
CA LYS A 87 11.82 -13.28 -21.42
C LYS A 87 11.38 -14.61 -22.01
N VAL A 88 12.14 -15.68 -21.76
CA VAL A 88 11.83 -17.03 -22.23
C VAL A 88 10.46 -17.49 -21.70
N ALA A 89 10.14 -17.17 -20.45
CA ALA A 89 8.86 -17.49 -19.85
C ALA A 89 7.69 -16.54 -20.24
N GLY A 90 7.94 -15.49 -21.05
CA GLY A 90 6.94 -14.47 -21.39
C GLY A 90 6.46 -13.63 -20.19
N ALA A 91 7.19 -13.66 -19.08
CA ALA A 91 6.82 -13.04 -17.81
C ALA A 91 7.35 -11.61 -17.62
N GLU A 92 8.36 -11.19 -18.39
CA GLU A 92 9.01 -9.86 -18.25
C GLU A 92 7.99 -8.72 -18.22
N LYS A 93 6.99 -8.76 -19.11
CA LYS A 93 5.93 -7.72 -19.19
C LYS A 93 5.14 -7.58 -17.89
N TRP A 94 4.86 -8.67 -17.19
CA TRP A 94 4.06 -8.65 -15.96
C TRP A 94 4.83 -8.03 -14.79
N TYR A 95 6.13 -8.32 -14.69
CA TYR A 95 7.01 -7.67 -13.72
C TYR A 95 7.14 -6.16 -14.02
N ALA A 96 7.30 -5.79 -15.29
CA ALA A 96 7.37 -4.40 -15.70
C ALA A 96 6.07 -3.64 -15.41
N MET A 97 4.91 -4.22 -15.74
CA MET A 97 3.60 -3.62 -15.44
C MET A 97 3.34 -3.52 -13.93
N GLY A 98 3.65 -4.56 -13.17
CA GLY A 98 3.49 -4.53 -11.71
C GLY A 98 4.34 -3.44 -11.06
N LEU A 99 5.59 -3.29 -11.51
CA LEU A 99 6.47 -2.21 -11.06
C LEU A 99 5.92 -0.84 -11.46
N LEU A 100 5.50 -0.67 -12.72
CA LEU A 100 4.92 0.57 -13.23
C LEU A 100 3.73 0.99 -12.38
N PHE A 101 2.77 0.09 -12.15
CA PHE A 101 1.58 0.41 -11.34
C PHE A 101 1.93 0.70 -9.88
N SER A 102 2.90 -0.02 -9.30
CA SER A 102 3.33 0.23 -7.92
C SER A 102 3.96 1.63 -7.77
N VAL A 103 4.84 2.01 -8.71
CA VAL A 103 5.46 3.33 -8.73
C VAL A 103 4.43 4.42 -9.02
N ALA A 104 3.57 4.22 -10.02
CA ALA A 104 2.53 5.17 -10.38
C ALA A 104 1.58 5.42 -9.21
N HIS A 105 1.19 4.37 -8.47
CA HIS A 105 0.33 4.49 -7.31
C HIS A 105 0.95 5.41 -6.24
N VAL A 106 2.21 5.16 -5.87
CA VAL A 106 2.92 5.99 -4.88
C VAL A 106 3.14 7.41 -5.39
N ALA A 107 3.52 7.57 -6.66
CA ALA A 107 3.80 8.86 -7.26
C ALA A 107 2.56 9.76 -7.37
N ILE A 108 1.41 9.18 -7.73
CA ILE A 108 0.15 9.91 -7.95
C ILE A 108 -0.57 10.15 -6.63
N PHE A 109 -0.71 9.12 -5.78
CA PHE A 109 -1.57 9.18 -4.60
C PHE A 109 -0.82 9.42 -3.28
N GLY A 110 0.48 9.11 -3.22
CA GLY A 110 1.24 9.13 -1.95
C GLY A 110 1.25 10.49 -1.25
N LYS A 111 1.49 11.58 -2.00
CA LYS A 111 1.49 12.94 -1.41
C LYS A 111 0.13 13.30 -0.80
N ARG A 112 -0.95 12.99 -1.52
CA ARG A 112 -2.32 13.27 -1.08
C ARG A 112 -2.68 12.44 0.15
N ALA A 113 -2.36 11.15 0.14
CA ALA A 113 -2.60 10.27 1.29
C ALA A 113 -1.88 10.77 2.54
N LEU A 114 -0.59 11.13 2.44
CA LEU A 114 0.18 11.65 3.58
C LEU A 114 -0.40 12.96 4.13
N LYS A 115 -0.87 13.85 3.24
CA LYS A 115 -1.53 15.09 3.63
C LYS A 115 -2.81 14.82 4.44
N LEU A 116 -3.72 13.99 3.90
CA LEU A 116 -4.98 13.66 4.57
C LEU A 116 -4.74 12.99 5.94
N LEU A 117 -3.77 12.07 6.01
CA LEU A 117 -3.38 11.43 7.26
C LEU A 117 -2.87 12.45 8.29
N ALA A 118 -2.10 13.45 7.86
CA ALA A 118 -1.60 14.49 8.74
C ALA A 118 -2.73 15.41 9.24
N GLU A 119 -3.67 15.79 8.36
CA GLU A 119 -4.82 16.64 8.70
C GLU A 119 -5.75 15.96 9.70
N ILE A 120 -6.12 14.70 9.46
CA ILE A 120 -6.96 13.92 10.37
C ILE A 120 -6.25 13.72 11.72
N LYS A 121 -4.95 13.40 11.70
CA LYS A 121 -4.16 13.19 12.93
C LYS A 121 -4.07 14.47 13.77
N GLY A 122 -3.96 15.62 13.12
CA GLY A 122 -3.88 16.93 13.75
C GLY A 122 -5.24 17.54 14.13
N ASP A 123 -6.35 16.83 13.86
CA ASP A 123 -7.72 17.34 13.99
C ASP A 123 -7.92 18.71 13.32
N VAL A 124 -7.23 18.95 12.20
CA VAL A 124 -7.37 20.18 11.40
C VAL A 124 -8.82 20.44 10.96
N PRO A 125 -9.65 19.41 10.66
CA PRO A 125 -11.05 19.62 10.33
C PRO A 125 -11.94 20.01 11.52
N GLU A 126 -11.40 20.15 12.73
CA GLU A 126 -12.10 20.54 13.98
C GLU A 126 -13.41 19.77 14.17
N GLY A 127 -13.34 18.44 14.22
CA GLY A 127 -14.54 17.60 14.33
C GLY A 127 -15.33 17.45 13.02
N ASN A 128 -14.72 17.70 11.86
CA ASN A 128 -15.28 17.36 10.53
C ASN A 128 -14.39 16.37 9.75
N SER A 129 -13.72 15.45 10.44
CA SER A 129 -12.80 14.47 9.83
C SER A 129 -13.42 13.66 8.69
N THR A 130 -14.72 13.38 8.71
CA THR A 130 -15.40 12.68 7.60
C THR A 130 -15.44 13.49 6.31
N PHE A 131 -15.43 14.83 6.38
CA PHE A 131 -15.38 15.68 5.18
C PHE A 131 -14.04 15.52 4.46
N SER A 132 -12.94 15.46 5.22
CA SER A 132 -11.59 15.25 4.67
C SER A 132 -11.42 13.86 4.04
N MET A 133 -12.13 12.85 4.56
CA MET A 133 -12.14 11.50 3.97
C MET A 133 -13.01 11.37 2.71
N ALA A 134 -13.95 12.30 2.49
CA ALA A 134 -14.82 12.29 1.31
C ALA A 134 -14.19 12.96 0.08
N ALA A 135 -13.19 13.82 0.30
CA ALA A 135 -12.56 14.65 -0.72
C ALA A 135 -11.56 13.86 -1.56
#